data_AF-A0A094G9S0-F1
#
_entry.id   AF-A0A094G9S0-F1
#
_cell.length_a   1.000
_cell.length_b   1.000
_cell.length_c   1.000
_cell.angle_alpha   90.00
_cell.angle_beta   90.00
_cell.angle_gamma   90.00
#
_symmetry.space_group_name_H-M   'P 1'
#
loop_
_entity.id
_entity.type
_entity.pdbx_description
1 polymer ?
#
loop_
_entity_poly.entity_id
_entity_poly.type
_entity_poly.pdbx_seq_one_letter_code
_entity_poly.pdbx_strand_id
1 'polypeptide(L)'
;MGKHSFVLRNQLYDTAARPWEGDNTSLQAQIIRTLEHWPEIRAAGEALPIQYSEAELRECLERDTKQKDADEQMHQVRKAIGVDIEGWVPNDEFESARARAEVMKNEMAQAADSEEERREFEELWPFQDHEETDCTFDMIE
;
A
#
# COMPACT_ATOMS: atom_id res chain seq x y z
N MET A 1 21.38 -4.18 -25.02
CA MET A 1 20.66 -3.92 -23.75
C MET A 1 20.94 -5.07 -22.80
N GLY A 2 21.41 -4.77 -21.58
CA GLY A 2 21.59 -5.79 -20.54
C GLY A 2 20.23 -6.30 -20.03
N LYS A 3 20.21 -7.47 -19.38
CA LYS A 3 18.99 -8.04 -18.77
C LYS A 3 18.31 -7.07 -17.80
N HIS A 4 19.10 -6.27 -17.06
CA HIS A 4 18.63 -5.25 -16.13
C HIS A 4 17.78 -4.16 -16.79
N SER A 5 18.18 -3.67 -17.96
CA SER A 5 17.45 -2.64 -18.71
C SER A 5 16.03 -3.11 -19.12
N PHE A 6 15.86 -4.38 -19.47
CA PHE A 6 14.55 -4.93 -19.84
C PHE A 6 13.62 -5.05 -18.62
N VAL A 7 14.15 -5.47 -17.47
CA VAL A 7 13.39 -5.59 -16.21
C VAL A 7 12.89 -4.22 -15.76
N LEU A 8 13.77 -3.23 -15.68
CA LEU A 8 13.42 -1.87 -15.22
C LEU A 8 12.38 -1.22 -16.14
N ARG A 9 12.52 -1.37 -17.45
CA ARG A 9 11.55 -0.84 -18.41
C ARG A 9 10.17 -1.48 -18.23
N ASN A 10 10.11 -2.80 -18.07
CA ASN A 10 8.84 -3.50 -17.88
C ASN A 10 8.19 -3.14 -16.54
N GLN A 11 8.98 -3.02 -15.47
CA GLN A 11 8.48 -2.56 -14.16
C GLN A 11 7.91 -1.14 -14.25
N LEU A 12 8.62 -0.21 -14.91
CA LEU A 12 8.12 1.15 -15.10
C LEU A 12 6.81 1.18 -15.88
N TYR A 13 6.73 0.41 -16.97
CA TYR A 13 5.51 0.30 -17.77
C TYR A 13 4.34 -0.27 -16.96
N ASP A 14 4.58 -1.35 -16.21
CA ASP A 14 3.58 -2.01 -15.38
C ASP A 14 3.08 -1.09 -14.25
N THR A 15 3.99 -0.45 -13.51
CA THR A 15 3.62 0.51 -12.46
C THR A 15 2.86 1.71 -13.01
N ALA A 16 3.22 2.22 -14.19
CA ALA A 16 2.52 3.33 -14.82
C ALA A 16 1.13 2.96 -15.36
N ALA A 17 0.92 1.67 -15.70
CA ALA A 17 -0.35 1.17 -16.25
C ALA A 17 -1.38 0.80 -15.18
N ARG A 18 -0.94 0.55 -13.94
CA ARG A 18 -1.85 0.24 -12.81
C ARG A 18 -2.67 1.48 -12.41
N PRO A 19 -3.92 1.32 -11.96
CA PRO A 19 -4.67 2.41 -11.32
C PRO A 19 -3.89 2.96 -10.13
N TRP A 20 -3.92 4.28 -9.94
CA TRP A 20 -3.25 4.92 -8.81
C TRP A 20 -4.27 4.98 -7.66
N GLU A 21 -4.01 4.24 -6.58
CA GLU A 21 -4.89 4.08 -5.42
C GLU A 21 -4.88 5.34 -4.52
N GLY A 22 -5.11 6.51 -5.12
CA GLY A 22 -5.13 7.79 -4.40
C GLY A 22 -3.77 8.48 -4.26
N ASP A 23 -2.65 7.84 -4.58
CA ASP A 23 -1.33 8.49 -4.67
C ASP A 23 -0.43 7.96 -5.79
N ASN A 24 0.67 8.67 -6.08
CA ASN A 24 1.64 8.36 -7.13
C ASN A 24 3.01 7.92 -6.58
N THR A 25 3.10 7.57 -5.29
CA THR A 25 4.35 7.30 -4.58
C THR A 25 5.11 6.15 -5.24
N SER A 26 4.43 5.04 -5.51
CA SER A 26 5.04 3.86 -6.11
C SER A 26 5.55 4.13 -7.53
N LEU A 27 4.84 4.97 -8.29
CA LEU A 27 5.28 5.39 -9.63
C LEU A 27 6.51 6.28 -9.55
N GLN A 28 6.51 7.28 -8.66
CA GLN A 28 7.63 8.16 -8.47
C GLN A 28 8.88 7.39 -8.02
N ALA A 29 8.73 6.45 -7.08
CA ALA A 29 9.82 5.57 -6.66
C ALA A 29 10.36 4.70 -7.82
N GLN A 30 9.49 4.19 -8.68
CA GLN A 30 9.90 3.40 -9.84
C GLN A 30 10.63 4.26 -10.90
N ILE A 31 10.21 5.51 -11.11
CA ILE A 31 10.91 6.48 -11.97
C ILE A 31 12.30 6.75 -11.40
N ILE A 32 12.41 7.04 -10.10
CA ILE A 32 13.69 7.29 -9.42
C ILE A 32 14.67 6.12 -9.63
N ARG A 33 14.23 4.88 -9.34
CA ARG A 33 15.04 3.68 -9.56
C ARG A 33 15.45 3.51 -11.02
N THR A 34 14.58 3.90 -11.96
CA THR A 34 14.90 3.87 -13.39
C THR A 34 15.95 4.92 -13.76
N LEU A 35 15.90 6.11 -13.14
CA LEU A 35 16.86 7.19 -13.38
C LEU A 35 18.26 6.86 -12.82
N GLU A 36 18.35 6.13 -11.71
CA GLU A 36 19.63 5.62 -11.16
C GLU A 36 20.37 4.74 -12.17
N HIS A 37 19.63 3.93 -12.93
CA HIS A 37 20.15 3.05 -13.97
C HIS A 37 20.03 3.63 -15.40
N TRP A 38 19.74 4.93 -15.53
CA TRP A 38 19.55 5.58 -16.83
C TRP A 38 20.70 5.36 -17.82
N PRO A 39 21.99 5.35 -17.41
CA PRO A 39 23.10 5.07 -18.34
C PRO A 39 23.01 3.70 -19.04
N GLU A 40 22.31 2.73 -18.46
CA GLU A 40 22.12 1.39 -19.02
C GLU A 40 20.94 1.29 -20.00
N ILE A 41 20.04 2.28 -19.95
CA ILE A 41 18.76 2.30 -20.67
C ILE A 41 18.82 3.27 -21.86
N ARG A 42 19.50 4.41 -21.69
CA ARG A 42 19.54 5.50 -22.67
C ARG A 42 20.29 5.15 -23.95
N ALA A 43 19.93 5.78 -25.05
CA ALA A 43 20.81 5.83 -26.21
C ALA A 43 22.04 6.72 -25.92
N ALA A 44 23.17 6.43 -26.57
CA ALA A 44 24.38 7.22 -26.37
C ALA A 44 24.12 8.70 -26.72
N GLY A 45 24.29 9.60 -25.74
CA GLY A 45 24.15 11.05 -25.91
C GLY A 45 22.87 11.67 -25.33
N GLU A 46 21.92 10.89 -24.83
CA GLU A 46 20.65 11.42 -24.30
C GLU A 46 20.76 11.92 -22.85
N ALA A 47 20.38 13.16 -22.58
CA ALA A 47 20.32 13.69 -21.21
C ALA A 47 19.25 12.96 -20.37
N LEU A 48 19.35 13.08 -19.04
CA LEU A 48 18.29 12.62 -18.13
C LEU A 48 17.02 13.45 -18.39
N PRO A 49 15.85 12.82 -18.62
CA PRO A 49 14.63 13.53 -18.97
C PRO A 49 14.02 14.29 -17.80
N ILE A 50 14.29 13.84 -16.56
CA ILE A 50 13.73 14.39 -15.32
C ILE A 50 14.86 14.43 -14.29
N GLN A 51 14.86 15.45 -13.43
CA GLN A 51 15.78 15.60 -12.32
C GLN A 51 14.98 15.85 -11.05
N TYR A 52 15.33 15.12 -9.99
CA TYR A 52 14.79 15.31 -8.64
C TYR A 52 15.88 15.91 -7.76
N SER A 53 15.49 16.75 -6.81
CA SER A 53 16.36 17.17 -5.72
C SER A 53 16.62 16.01 -4.77
N GLU A 54 17.74 16.05 -4.04
CA GLU A 54 18.06 15.03 -3.02
C GLU A 54 16.99 14.93 -1.92
N ALA A 55 16.28 16.04 -1.64
CA ALA A 55 15.18 16.05 -0.69
C ALA A 55 13.99 15.22 -1.21
N GLU A 56 13.57 15.46 -2.46
CA GLU A 56 12.44 14.73 -3.09
C GLU A 56 12.74 13.24 -3.25
N LEU A 57 13.99 12.89 -3.57
CA LEU A 57 14.42 11.49 -3.67
C LEU A 57 14.23 10.77 -2.33
N ARG A 58 14.76 11.36 -1.26
CA ARG A 58 14.69 10.77 0.08
C ARG A 58 13.26 10.67 0.60
N GLU A 59 12.49 11.74 0.48
CA GLU A 59 11.09 11.74 0.92
C GLU A 59 10.26 10.69 0.19
N CYS A 60 10.42 10.58 -1.14
CA CYS A 60 9.70 9.59 -1.94
C CYS A 60 10.08 8.15 -1.56
N LEU A 61 11.37 7.86 -1.39
CA LEU A 61 11.84 6.52 -1.04
C LEU A 61 11.46 6.14 0.40
N GLU A 62 11.47 7.09 1.33
CA GLU A 62 10.97 6.87 2.70
C GLU A 62 9.47 6.56 2.71
N ARG A 63 8.67 7.28 1.90
CA ARG A 63 7.24 7.03 1.76
C ARG A 63 6.95 5.67 1.09
N ASP A 64 7.65 5.34 0.00
CA ASP A 64 7.57 4.04 -0.70
C ASP A 64 7.88 2.88 0.24
N THR A 65 8.89 3.05 1.10
CA THR A 65 9.26 2.03 2.10
C THR A 65 8.16 1.83 3.13
N LYS A 66 7.68 2.92 3.74
CA LYS A 66 6.59 2.87 4.72
C LYS A 66 5.31 2.24 4.16
N GLN A 67 4.96 2.57 2.91
CA GLN A 67 3.79 2.01 2.25
C GLN A 67 3.94 0.50 2.03
N LYS A 68 5.10 0.04 1.54
CA LYS A 68 5.37 -1.39 1.36
C LYS A 68 5.35 -2.17 2.67
N ASP A 69 5.90 -1.59 3.74
CA ASP A 69 5.88 -2.21 5.06
C ASP A 69 4.44 -2.35 5.58
N ALA A 70 3.62 -1.31 5.42
CA ALA A 70 2.21 -1.34 5.78
C ALA A 70 1.40 -2.35 4.93
N ASP A 71 1.66 -2.40 3.61
CA ASP A 71 1.02 -3.34 2.68
C ASP A 71 1.35 -4.80 3.05
N GLU A 72 2.61 -5.09 3.39
CA GLU A 72 3.04 -6.41 3.82
C GLU A 72 2.38 -6.80 5.15
N GLN A 73 2.35 -5.88 6.13
CA GLN A 73 1.65 -6.11 7.40
C GLN A 73 0.17 -6.40 7.19
N MET A 74 -0.52 -5.60 6.38
CA MET A 74 -1.93 -5.80 6.04
C MET A 74 -2.15 -7.15 5.33
N HIS A 75 -1.26 -7.53 4.41
CA HIS A 75 -1.33 -8.82 3.73
C HIS A 75 -1.20 -9.99 4.73
N GLN A 76 -0.29 -9.92 5.70
CA GLN A 76 -0.18 -10.95 6.74
C GLN A 76 -1.44 -11.03 7.61
N VAL A 77 -2.03 -9.89 7.98
CA VAL A 77 -3.29 -9.84 8.74
C VAL A 77 -4.43 -10.48 7.95
N ARG A 78 -4.62 -10.09 6.67
CA ARG A 78 -5.64 -10.68 5.79
C ARG A 78 -5.50 -12.19 5.66
N LYS A 79 -4.26 -12.66 5.48
CA LYS A 79 -3.95 -14.09 5.40
C LYS A 79 -4.28 -14.85 6.69
N ALA A 80 -4.03 -14.25 7.85
CA ALA A 80 -4.36 -14.84 9.15
C ALA A 80 -5.89 -14.93 9.35
N ILE A 81 -6.61 -13.86 8.99
CA ILE A 81 -8.08 -13.79 9.06
C ILE A 81 -8.73 -14.69 8.00
N GLY A 82 -8.04 -14.98 6.89
CA GLY A 82 -8.55 -15.78 5.79
C GLY A 82 -9.49 -15.01 4.86
N VAL A 83 -9.28 -13.69 4.74
CA VAL A 83 -10.02 -12.82 3.82
C VAL A 83 -9.19 -12.55 2.56
N ASP A 84 -9.86 -12.27 1.45
CA ASP A 84 -9.19 -11.81 0.23
C ASP A 84 -8.82 -10.32 0.29
N ILE A 85 -8.35 -9.78 -0.84
CA ILE A 85 -7.95 -8.37 -0.95
C ILE A 85 -9.12 -7.40 -0.79
N GLU A 86 -10.34 -7.83 -1.10
CA GLU A 86 -11.58 -7.06 -0.97
C GLU A 86 -12.23 -7.26 0.41
N GLY A 87 -11.69 -8.16 1.25
CA GLY A 87 -12.26 -8.50 2.55
C GLY A 87 -13.34 -9.58 2.50
N TRP A 88 -13.51 -10.26 1.36
CA TRP A 88 -14.57 -11.23 1.14
C TRP A 88 -14.15 -12.61 1.64
N VAL A 89 -15.17 -13.37 2.07
CA VAL A 89 -15.05 -14.76 2.51
C VAL A 89 -16.27 -15.56 2.06
N PRO A 90 -16.13 -16.88 1.83
CA PRO A 90 -17.26 -17.77 1.66
C PRO A 90 -18.23 -17.67 2.85
N ASN A 91 -19.53 -17.81 2.59
CA ASN A 91 -20.57 -17.62 3.61
C ASN A 91 -20.42 -18.56 4.81
N ASP A 92 -19.98 -19.79 4.56
CA ASP A 92 -19.70 -20.82 5.57
C ASP A 92 -18.46 -20.52 6.43
N GLU A 93 -17.53 -19.71 5.93
CA GLU A 93 -16.32 -19.29 6.65
C GLU A 93 -16.48 -17.94 7.36
N PHE A 94 -17.59 -17.22 7.12
CA PHE A 94 -17.81 -15.87 7.64
C PHE A 94 -17.64 -15.76 9.16
N GLU A 95 -18.37 -16.58 9.93
CA GLU A 95 -18.29 -16.54 11.39
C GLU A 95 -16.89 -16.91 11.90
N SER A 96 -16.19 -17.80 11.19
CA SER A 96 -14.81 -18.17 11.54
C SER A 96 -13.83 -17.05 11.24
N ALA A 97 -13.96 -16.37 10.09
CA ALA A 97 -13.16 -15.21 9.73
C ALA A 97 -13.40 -14.06 10.71
N ARG A 98 -14.66 -13.78 11.07
CA ARG A 98 -15.02 -12.77 12.07
C ARG A 98 -14.40 -13.06 13.43
N ALA A 99 -14.48 -14.31 13.90
CA ALA A 99 -13.85 -14.70 15.16
C ALA A 99 -12.31 -14.53 15.12
N ARG A 100 -11.67 -14.84 13.98
CA ARG A 100 -10.22 -14.62 13.80
C ARG A 100 -9.85 -13.14 13.77
N ALA A 101 -10.66 -12.30 13.13
CA ALA A 101 -10.47 -10.85 13.10
C ALA A 101 -10.54 -10.25 14.52
N GLU A 102 -11.50 -10.69 15.33
CA GLU A 102 -11.63 -10.26 16.74
C GLU A 102 -10.46 -10.73 17.60
N VAL A 103 -10.00 -11.97 17.44
CA VAL A 103 -8.81 -12.46 18.15
C VAL A 103 -7.58 -11.61 17.78
N MET A 104 -7.36 -11.36 16.48
CA MET A 104 -6.24 -10.55 16.00
C MET A 104 -6.30 -9.12 16.56
N LYS A 105 -7.48 -8.47 16.53
CA LYS A 105 -7.68 -7.14 17.12
C LYS A 105 -7.27 -7.11 18.59
N ASN A 106 -7.73 -8.08 19.37
CA ASN A 106 -7.44 -8.17 20.80
C ASN A 106 -5.96 -8.45 21.08
N GLU A 107 -5.32 -9.33 20.30
CA GLU A 107 -3.88 -9.62 20.43
C GLU A 107 -3.03 -8.38 20.10
N MET A 108 -3.35 -7.65 19.03
CA MET A 108 -2.65 -6.42 18.66
C MET A 108 -2.87 -5.30 19.69
N ALA A 109 -4.10 -5.13 20.18
CA ALA A 109 -4.40 -4.15 21.23
C ALA A 109 -3.72 -4.46 22.57
N GLN A 110 -3.53 -5.74 22.92
CA GLN A 110 -2.80 -6.15 24.12
C GLN A 110 -1.28 -5.99 23.98
N ALA A 111 -0.76 -6.09 22.76
CA ALA A 111 0.65 -5.89 22.45
C ALA A 111 1.03 -4.40 22.31
N ALA A 112 0.05 -3.49 22.31
CA ALA A 112 0.28 -2.05 22.22
C ALA A 112 1.14 -1.54 23.38
N ASP A 113 2.10 -0.68 23.07
CA ASP A 113 3.04 -0.12 24.05
C ASP A 113 2.42 1.03 24.85
N SER A 114 1.30 1.59 24.37
CA SER A 114 0.62 2.72 24.99
C SER A 114 -0.91 2.60 24.95
N GLU A 115 -1.56 3.29 25.88
CA GLU A 115 -3.02 3.38 25.93
C GLU A 115 -3.62 4.10 24.72
N GLU A 116 -2.87 5.02 24.12
CA GLU A 116 -3.27 5.73 22.89
C GLU A 116 -3.28 4.78 21.69
N GLU A 117 -2.21 4.00 21.51
CA GLU A 117 -2.12 2.98 20.47
C GLU A 117 -3.18 1.87 20.66
N ARG A 118 -3.46 1.48 21.91
CA ARG A 118 -4.56 0.56 22.22
C ARG A 118 -5.90 1.10 21.76
N ARG A 119 -6.18 2.39 22.00
CA ARG A 119 -7.41 3.04 21.54
C ARG A 119 -7.47 3.12 20.01
N GLU A 120 -6.36 3.37 19.33
CA GLU A 120 -6.30 3.34 17.87
C GLU A 120 -6.69 1.97 17.31
N PHE A 121 -6.22 0.87 17.90
CA PHE A 121 -6.68 -0.46 17.52
C PHE A 121 -8.16 -0.69 17.81
N GLU A 122 -8.72 -0.10 18.86
CA GLU A 122 -10.13 -0.23 19.19
C GLU A 122 -11.03 0.54 18.20
N GLU A 123 -10.63 1.75 17.79
CA GLU A 123 -11.41 2.70 16.97
C GLU A 123 -11.14 2.60 15.46
N LEU A 124 -9.91 2.29 15.03
CA LEU A 124 -9.48 2.35 13.63
C LEU A 124 -9.25 0.97 13.00
N TRP A 125 -9.75 -0.09 13.65
CA TRP A 125 -9.59 -1.46 13.14
C TRP A 125 -10.22 -1.61 11.74
N PRO A 126 -9.46 -2.02 10.71
CA PRO A 126 -9.97 -2.09 9.34
C PRO A 126 -11.09 -3.11 9.11
N PHE A 127 -11.16 -4.15 9.95
CA PHE A 127 -12.14 -5.25 9.83
C PHE A 127 -13.25 -5.18 10.88
N GLN A 128 -13.47 -4.02 11.49
CA GLN A 128 -14.58 -3.84 12.41
C GLN A 128 -15.87 -3.56 11.63
N ASP A 129 -16.99 -4.01 12.18
CA ASP A 129 -18.30 -3.63 11.66
C ASP A 129 -18.44 -2.11 11.78
N HIS A 130 -18.58 -1.43 10.65
CA HIS A 130 -19.08 -0.06 10.60
C HIS A 130 -20.57 -0.10 10.29
N GLU A 131 -21.38 0.61 11.06
CA GLU A 131 -22.71 0.94 10.60
C GLU A 131 -22.53 1.82 9.35
N GLU A 132 -22.93 1.32 8.18
CA GLU A 132 -23.14 2.16 7.03
C GLU A 132 -24.29 3.10 7.39
N THR A 133 -23.97 4.27 7.96
CA THR A 133 -24.96 5.33 8.07
C THR A 133 -25.35 5.65 6.65
N ASP A 134 -26.61 5.37 6.31
CA ASP A 134 -27.19 5.69 5.01
C ASP A 134 -26.60 7.02 4.55
N CYS A 135 -25.89 7.01 3.42
CA CYS A 135 -25.55 8.25 2.74
C CYS A 135 -26.86 8.87 2.28
N THR A 136 -27.62 9.46 3.21
CA THR A 136 -28.56 10.53 2.92
C THR A 136 -27.66 11.65 2.43
N PHE A 137 -27.42 11.60 1.12
CA PHE A 137 -27.01 12.73 0.34
C PHE A 137 -28.04 13.81 0.69
N ASP A 138 -27.70 14.66 1.66
CA ASP A 138 -28.46 15.86 1.96
C ASP A 138 -28.47 16.63 0.64
N MET A 139 -29.55 16.45 -0.11
CA MET A 139 -29.85 17.31 -1.23
C MET A 139 -30.03 18.68 -0.62
N ILE A 140 -28.98 19.49 -0.75
CA ILE A 140 -29.03 20.93 -0.54
C ILE A 140 -30.16 21.43 -1.47
N GLU A 141 -31.34 21.70 -0.91
CA GLU A 141 -32.37 22.55 -1.53
C GLU A 141 -31.92 24.02 -1.53
#